data_AF-A0A1C5VQR5-F1
#
_entry.id   AF-A0A1C5VQR5-F1
#
_cell.length_a   1.000
_cell.length_b   1.000
_cell.length_c   1.000
_cell.angle_alpha   90.00
_cell.angle_beta   90.00
_cell.angle_gamma   90.00
#
_symmetry.space_group_name_H-M   'P 1'
#
loop_
_entity.id
_entity.type
_entity.pdbx_description
1 polymer ?
#
loop_
_entity_poly.entity_id
_entity_poly.type
_entity_poly.pdbx_seq_one_letter_code
_entity_poly.pdbx_strand_id
1 'polypeptide(L)' 'MPELYHSVCINEIENKGWALTPSKYIEFIDHDLEIDYEKEMARIQSEMKEVMKQEKKSQQMLEEAFRGIGYGID' A
#
# COMPACT_ATOMS: atom_id res chain seq x y z
N MET A 1 6.40 21.60 -4.86
CA MET A 1 5.28 21.39 -5.81
C MET A 1 3.98 21.69 -5.05
N PRO A 2 2.97 22.31 -5.68
CA PRO A 2 2.04 23.28 -5.07
C PRO A 2 0.95 22.69 -4.16
N GLU A 3 1.30 21.75 -3.28
CA GLU A 3 0.38 21.15 -2.31
C GLU A 3 0.35 21.88 -0.96
N LEU A 4 1.42 22.62 -0.63
CA LEU A 4 1.57 23.26 0.68
C LEU A 4 1.49 24.79 0.64
N TYR A 5 1.91 25.42 -0.46
CA TYR A 5 1.87 26.87 -0.64
C TYR A 5 1.80 27.26 -2.11
N HIS A 6 1.02 28.31 -2.41
CA HIS A 6 0.91 28.89 -3.74
C HIS A 6 0.80 30.42 -3.62
N SER A 7 1.69 31.15 -4.30
CA SER A 7 1.67 32.62 -4.34
C SER A 7 0.88 33.08 -5.54
N VAL A 8 -0.11 33.94 -5.33
CA VAL A 8 -1.06 34.39 -6.35
C VAL A 8 -1.01 35.90 -6.52
N CYS A 9 -1.17 36.39 -7.74
CA CYS A 9 -1.24 37.83 -8.03
C CYS A 9 -2.68 38.35 -7.91
N ILE A 10 -2.85 39.66 -7.71
CA ILE A 10 -4.17 40.26 -7.52
C ILE A 10 -5.13 40.03 -8.71
N ASN A 11 -4.60 39.98 -9.93
CA ASN A 11 -5.37 39.65 -11.14
C ASN A 11 -5.95 38.23 -11.08
N GLU A 12 -5.25 37.28 -10.45
CA GLU A 12 -5.72 35.90 -10.30
C GLU A 12 -6.83 35.80 -9.24
N ILE A 13 -6.70 36.57 -8.16
CA ILE A 13 -7.71 36.68 -7.10
C ILE A 13 -9.01 37.28 -7.68
N GLU A 14 -8.90 38.30 -8.52
CA GLU A 14 -10.04 38.92 -9.21
C GLU A 14 -10.75 37.89 -10.11
N ASN A 15 -10.01 37.16 -10.95
CA ASN A 15 -10.57 36.11 -11.82
C ASN A 15 -11.23 34.95 -11.05
N LYS A 16 -10.80 34.68 -9.81
CA LYS A 16 -11.37 33.63 -8.94
C LYS A 16 -12.48 34.15 -8.00
N GLY A 17 -12.93 35.39 -8.22
CA GLY A 17 -14.06 36.01 -7.53
C GLY A 17 -13.74 36.45 -6.11
N TRP A 18 -12.52 36.95 -5.86
CA TRP A 18 -12.04 37.44 -4.55
C TRP A 18 -12.05 36.41 -3.42
N ALA A 19 -12.25 35.14 -3.75
CA ALA A 19 -12.21 34.06 -2.77
C ALA A 19 -10.76 33.78 -2.40
N LEU A 20 -10.41 33.82 -1.11
CA LEU A 20 -9.05 33.53 -0.61
C LEU A 20 -8.91 32.10 -0.06
N THR A 21 -9.87 31.23 -0.39
CA THR A 21 -9.86 29.83 0.06
C THR A 21 -8.70 29.07 -0.59
N PRO A 22 -7.79 28.46 0.19
CA PRO A 22 -6.61 27.78 -0.34
C PRO A 22 -6.90 26.74 -1.43
N SER A 23 -8.04 26.04 -1.33
CA SER A 23 -8.49 25.04 -2.32
C SER A 23 -8.71 25.56 -3.73
N LYS A 24 -8.86 26.88 -3.92
CA LYS A 24 -8.97 27.50 -5.26
C LYS A 24 -7.61 27.78 -5.91
N TYR A 25 -6.52 27.65 -5.18
CA TYR A 25 -5.18 28.07 -5.60
C TYR A 25 -4.12 26.99 -5.44
N ILE A 26 -4.35 26.05 -4.54
CA ILE A 26 -3.48 24.90 -4.29
C ILE A 26 -4.10 23.73 -5.04
N GLU A 27 -3.40 23.25 -6.07
CA GLU A 27 -3.80 22.04 -6.79
C GLU A 27 -3.48 20.83 -5.91
N PHE A 28 -4.52 20.04 -5.63
CA PHE A 28 -4.34 18.78 -4.92
C PHE A 28 -3.77 17.77 -5.92
N ILE A 29 -2.49 17.42 -5.74
CA ILE A 29 -1.88 16.34 -6.51
C ILE A 29 -2.34 15.03 -5.86
N ASP A 30 -3.02 14.20 -6.65
CA ASP A 30 -3.39 12.85 -6.24
C ASP A 30 -2.15 11.95 -6.36
N HIS A 31 -1.46 11.75 -5.23
CA HIS A 31 -0.29 10.88 -5.13
C HIS A 31 -0.65 9.38 -5.19
N ASP A 32 -1.92 9.02 -5.09
CA ASP A 32 -2.35 7.62 -5.11
C ASP A 32 -2.36 7.03 -6.54
N LEU A 33 -2.17 7.86 -7.57
CA LEU A 33 -2.14 7.44 -8.97
C LEU A 33 -0.80 6.83 -9.44
N GLU A 34 0.23 6.78 -8.59
CA GLU A 34 1.54 6.16 -8.91
C GLU A 34 1.80 4.82 -8.20
N ILE A 35 0.80 4.22 -7.54
CA ILE A 35 0.95 2.85 -7.05
C ILE A 35 0.81 1.89 -8.23
N ASP A 36 1.92 1.29 -8.65
CA ASP A 36 1.92 0.15 -9.59
C ASP A 36 1.33 -1.08 -8.88
N TYR A 37 0.00 -1.16 -8.91
CA TYR A 37 -0.77 -2.24 -8.28
C TYR A 37 -0.36 -3.62 -8.79
N GLU A 38 0.00 -3.75 -10.08
CA GLU A 38 0.43 -5.03 -10.64
C GLU A 38 1.74 -5.49 -10.01
N LYS A 39 2.70 -4.57 -9.87
CA LYS A 39 3.99 -4.85 -9.22
C LYS A 39 3.83 -5.17 -7.74
N GLU A 40 3.02 -4.41 -7.00
CA GLU A 40 2.78 -4.66 -5.58
C GLU A 40 2.03 -5.98 -5.35
N MET A 41 1.04 -6.30 -6.19
CA MET A 41 0.34 -7.58 -6.10
C MET A 41 1.25 -8.77 -6.46
N ALA A 42 2.14 -8.63 -7.43
CA ALA A 42 3.14 -9.65 -7.76
C ALA A 42 4.13 -9.89 -6.60
N ARG A 43 4.55 -8.82 -5.92
CA ARG A 43 5.39 -8.91 -4.71
C ARG A 43 4.66 -9.65 -3.59
N ILE A 44 3.43 -9.24 -3.26
CA ILE A 44 2.60 -9.86 -2.23
C ILE A 44 2.36 -11.35 -2.55
N GLN A 45 2.09 -11.69 -3.81
CA GLN A 45 1.90 -13.08 -4.22
C GLN A 45 3.15 -13.94 -3.98
N SER A 46 4.34 -13.41 -4.27
CA SER A 46 5.60 -14.11 -4.00
C SER A 46 5.81 -14.33 -2.51
N GLU A 47 5.57 -13.29 -1.69
CA GLU A 47 5.67 -13.37 -0.23
C GLU A 47 4.68 -14.40 0.35
N MET A 48 3.41 -14.38 -0.07
CA MET A 48 2.42 -15.38 0.36
C MET A 48 2.83 -16.82 -0.02
N LYS A 49 3.41 -17.02 -1.20
CA LYS A 49 3.88 -18.34 -1.64
C LYS A 49 5.01 -18.86 -0.76
N GLU A 50 5.91 -17.98 -0.32
CA GLU A 50 6.97 -18.34 0.61
C GLU A 50 6.41 -18.71 1.99
N VAL A 51 5.50 -17.89 2.52
CA VAL A 51 4.83 -18.16 3.81
C VAL A 51 4.11 -19.52 3.78
N MET A 52 3.33 -19.81 2.74
CA MET A 52 2.64 -21.11 2.59
C MET A 52 3.63 -22.29 2.55
N LYS A 53 4.80 -22.11 1.95
CA LYS A 53 5.84 -23.15 1.92
C LYS A 53 6.43 -23.39 3.31
N GLN A 54 6.68 -22.33 4.06
CA GLN A 54 7.16 -22.42 5.44
C GLN A 54 6.13 -23.09 6.35
N GLU A 55 4.86 -22.73 6.21
CA GLU A 55 3.76 -23.30 6.99
C GLU A 55 3.63 -24.81 6.74
N LYS A 56 3.60 -25.25 5.48
CA LYS A 56 3.57 -26.68 5.13
C LYS A 56 4.75 -27.44 5.72
N LYS A 57 5.95 -26.85 5.68
CA LYS A 57 7.14 -27.46 6.30
C LYS A 57 6.97 -27.58 7.82
N SER A 58 6.39 -26.57 8.46
CA SER A 58 6.11 -26.59 9.90
C SER A 58 5.06 -27.64 10.26
N GLN A 59 4.02 -27.81 9.44
CA GLN A 59 3.02 -28.86 9.61
C GLN A 59 3.65 -30.25 9.49
N GLN A 60 4.45 -30.49 8.45
CA GLN A 60 5.18 -31.75 8.28
C GLN A 60 6.08 -32.07 9.47
N MET A 61 6.87 -31.10 9.94
CA MET A 61 7.72 -31.29 11.11
C MET A 61 6.90 -31.64 12.36
N LEU A 62 5.71 -31.05 12.52
CA LEU A 62 4.83 -31.34 13.63
C LEU A 62 4.25 -32.76 13.55
N GLU A 63 3.76 -33.15 12.38
CA GLU A 63 3.26 -34.51 12.11
C GLU A 63 4.35 -35.57 12.35
N GLU A 64 5.58 -35.32 11.86
CA GLU A 64 6.73 -36.19 12.07
C GLU A 64 7.10 -36.30 13.55
N ALA A 65 7.06 -35.18 14.30
CA ALA A 65 7.32 -35.18 15.73
C ALA A 65 6.28 -36.02 16.49
N PHE A 66 4.99 -35.86 16.17
CA PHE A 66 3.90 -36.65 16.75
C PHE A 66 4.01 -38.13 16.40
N ARG A 67 4.38 -38.46 15.16
CA ARG A 67 4.67 -39.83 14.73
C ARG A 67 5.87 -40.42 15.48
N GLY A 68 6.93 -39.64 15.69
CA GLY A 68 8.14 -40.05 16.41
C GLY A 68 7.93 -40.37 17.89
N ILE A 69 6.92 -39.76 18.53
CA ILE A 69 6.51 -40.08 19.91
C ILE A 69 5.39 -41.13 19.99
N GLY A 70 5.00 -41.73 18.85
CA GLY A 70 4.01 -42.81 18.79
C GLY A 70 2.54 -42.37 18.74
N TYR A 71 2.27 -41.09 18.52
CA TYR A 71 0.92 -40.50 18.43
C TYR A 71 0.69 -39.88 17.05
N GLY A 72 0.91 -40.63 15.98
CA GLY A 72 0.68 -40.14 14.62
C GLY A 72 -0.75 -39.63 14.42
N ILE A 73 -0.87 -38.44 13.82
CA ILE A 73 -2.14 -37.76 13.53
C ILE A 73 -2.23 -37.69 12.00
N ASP A 74 -2.60 -38.81 11.37
CA ASP A 74 -2.87 -38.89 9.92
C ASP A 74 -4.36 -38.61 9.65
#